data_AF-A0A2U3KNC9-F1
#
_entry.id   AF-A0A2U3KNC9-F1
#
_cell.length_a   1.000
_cell.length_b   1.000
_cell.length_c   1.000
_cell.angle_alpha   90.00
_cell.angle_beta   90.00
_cell.angle_gamma   90.00
#
_symmetry.space_group_name_H-M   'P 1'
#
loop_
_entity.id
_entity.type
_entity.pdbx_description
1 polymer ?
#
loop_
_entity_poly.entity_id
_entity_poly.type
_entity_poly.pdbx_seq_one_letter_code
_entity_poly.pdbx_strand_id
1 'polypeptide(L)'
;MAGVGGTGEFTRLEDFIRLSKQGKDVQITIDLRKLTIKQKVHPQETEESTGEIDSYLLVGDYNCRAGGQAWKIAKVYVMGSMEESLDTVNMNRNIANDRLKMDYRRLKDARIKIEEQFF
;
A
#
# COMPACT_ATOMS: atom_id res chain seq x y z
N MET A 1 25.89 -24.69 -15.13
CA MET A 1 24.71 -23.98 -15.67
C MET A 1 24.43 -22.79 -14.78
N ALA A 2 24.73 -21.58 -15.26
CA ALA A 2 24.53 -20.35 -14.52
C ALA A 2 23.05 -19.94 -14.61
N GLY A 3 22.29 -20.25 -13.57
CA GLY A 3 20.98 -19.65 -13.36
C GLY A 3 21.21 -18.20 -12.95
N VAL A 4 21.00 -17.27 -13.87
CA VAL A 4 21.03 -15.84 -13.64
C VAL A 4 19.93 -15.49 -12.62
N GLY A 5 20.29 -15.51 -11.34
CA GLY A 5 19.49 -14.95 -10.26
C GLY A 5 19.59 -13.45 -10.35
N GLY A 6 18.77 -12.84 -11.21
CA GLY A 6 18.59 -11.40 -11.19
C GLY A 6 18.05 -11.01 -9.82
N THR A 7 18.89 -10.41 -8.98
CA THR A 7 18.48 -9.65 -7.81
C THR A 7 17.81 -8.37 -8.31
N GLY A 8 16.63 -8.51 -8.91
CA GLY A 8 15.74 -7.38 -9.13
C GLY A 8 15.15 -6.98 -7.79
N GLU A 9 15.34 -5.74 -7.37
CA GLU A 9 14.61 -5.20 -6.24
C GLU A 9 13.12 -5.21 -6.59
N PHE A 10 12.38 -6.17 -6.06
CA PHE A 10 10.94 -6.20 -6.18
C PHE A 10 10.37 -5.08 -5.32
N THR A 11 10.00 -3.98 -5.96
CA THR A 11 9.52 -2.77 -5.30
C THR A 11 8.01 -2.61 -5.40
N ARG A 12 7.35 -3.39 -6.27
CA ARG A 12 5.93 -3.24 -6.57
C ARG A 12 5.17 -4.57 -6.59
N LEU A 13 3.86 -4.51 -6.30
CA LEU A 13 2.99 -5.68 -6.37
C LEU A 13 2.93 -6.28 -7.77
N GLU A 14 3.06 -5.45 -8.80
CA GLU A 14 3.08 -5.85 -10.21
C GLU A 14 4.18 -6.88 -10.50
N ASP A 15 5.31 -6.80 -9.80
CA ASP A 15 6.41 -7.72 -10.02
C ASP A 15 6.07 -9.13 -9.51
N PHE A 16 5.44 -9.22 -8.34
CA PHE A 16 4.95 -10.48 -7.76
C PHE A 16 3.81 -11.09 -8.58
N ILE A 17 2.92 -10.25 -9.11
CA ILE A 17 1.89 -10.68 -10.06
C ILE A 17 2.54 -11.29 -11.31
N ARG A 18 3.60 -10.68 -11.84
CA ARG A 18 4.34 -11.20 -13.00
C ARG A 18 5.00 -12.54 -12.68
N LEU A 19 5.63 -12.67 -11.52
CA LEU A 19 6.23 -13.94 -11.07
C LEU A 19 5.19 -15.06 -10.98
N SER A 20 4.02 -14.77 -10.38
CA SER A 20 2.96 -15.77 -10.27
C SER A 20 2.42 -16.19 -11.63
N LYS A 21 2.24 -15.24 -12.56
CA LYS A 21 1.87 -15.53 -13.97
C LYS A 21 2.92 -16.35 -14.72
N GLN A 22 4.19 -16.28 -14.33
CA GLN A 22 5.27 -17.13 -14.86
C GLN A 22 5.31 -18.53 -14.21
N GLY A 23 4.35 -18.85 -13.34
CA GLY A 23 4.25 -20.13 -12.64
C GLY A 23 5.14 -20.26 -11.41
N LYS A 24 5.70 -19.15 -10.91
CA LYS A 24 6.42 -19.17 -9.62
C LYS A 24 5.42 -19.21 -8.47
N ASP A 25 5.73 -19.98 -7.44
CA ASP A 25 4.98 -19.93 -6.19
C ASP A 25 5.23 -18.58 -5.50
N VAL A 26 4.15 -17.86 -5.25
CA VAL A 26 4.16 -16.51 -4.68
C VAL A 26 3.11 -16.48 -3.58
N GLN A 27 3.54 -16.11 -2.38
CA GLN A 27 2.69 -15.96 -1.20
C GLN A 27 2.68 -14.50 -0.80
N ILE A 28 1.49 -13.94 -0.58
CA ILE A 28 1.33 -12.55 -0.17
C ILE A 28 0.32 -12.50 0.97
N THR A 29 0.72 -11.85 2.06
CA THR A 29 -0.21 -11.40 3.10
C THR A 29 -0.17 -9.88 3.19
N ILE A 30 -1.17 -9.29 3.84
CA ILE A 30 -1.27 -7.85 4.01
C ILE A 30 -1.61 -7.54 5.47
N ASP A 31 -0.93 -6.54 6.01
CA ASP A 31 -1.26 -5.90 7.27
C ASP A 31 -1.75 -4.47 7.00
N LEU A 32 -2.93 -4.13 7.51
CA LEU A 32 -3.50 -2.79 7.37
C LEU A 32 -3.19 -1.95 8.61
N ARG A 33 -2.70 -0.72 8.41
CA ARG A 33 -2.43 0.20 9.51
C ARG A 33 -2.77 1.65 9.17
N LYS A 34 -3.16 2.40 10.20
CA LYS A 34 -3.26 3.87 10.18
C LYS A 34 -1.95 4.44 10.74
N LEU A 35 -1.26 5.28 9.97
CA LEU A 35 -0.03 5.95 10.38
C LEU A 35 -0.29 7.45 10.54
N THR A 36 -0.08 7.99 11.72
CA THR A 36 -0.11 9.45 11.95
C THR A 36 1.20 10.06 11.48
N ILE A 37 1.12 11.17 10.74
CA ILE A 37 2.27 11.92 10.21
C ILE A 37 2.04 13.42 10.41
N LYS A 38 3.13 14.19 10.35
CA LYS A 38 3.06 15.65 10.28
C LYS A 38 3.36 16.13 8.88
N GLN A 39 2.41 16.81 8.26
CA GLN A 39 2.58 17.39 6.93
C GLN A 39 3.05 18.84 7.08
N LYS A 40 4.25 19.15 6.57
CA LYS A 40 4.71 20.53 6.43
C LYS A 40 4.06 21.14 5.20
N VAL A 41 3.30 22.22 5.37
CA VAL A 41 2.79 23.01 4.24
C VAL A 41 3.66 24.25 4.05
N HIS A 42 4.08 24.51 2.80
CA HIS A 42 4.77 25.75 2.47
C HIS A 42 3.73 26.88 2.36
N PRO A 43 3.94 28.04 3.01
CA PRO A 43 3.00 29.15 2.92
C PRO A 43 2.94 29.66 1.48
N GLN A 44 1.74 29.69 0.90
CA GLN A 44 1.49 30.42 -0.33
C GLN A 44 1.37 31.91 0.01
N GLU A 45 2.38 32.69 -0.40
CA GLU A 45 2.53 34.15 -0.59
C GLU A 45 1.80 35.20 0.28
N THR A 46 0.94 34.86 1.24
CA THR A 46 0.35 35.83 2.17
C THR A 46 0.40 35.29 3.59
N GLU A 47 1.34 35.87 4.34
CA GLU A 47 1.44 35.98 5.81
C GLU A 47 1.41 34.71 6.66
N GLU A 48 2.60 34.42 7.22
CA GLU A 48 2.87 33.80 8.54
C GLU A 48 1.97 32.64 8.99
N SER A 49 2.19 31.46 8.41
CA SER A 49 2.13 30.20 9.15
C SER A 49 2.84 29.10 8.39
N THR A 50 4.03 28.73 8.84
CA THR A 50 4.55 27.36 8.61
C THR A 50 3.69 26.42 9.46
N GLY A 51 2.50 26.09 8.97
CA GLY A 51 1.62 25.14 9.64
C GLY A 51 2.16 23.72 9.48
N GLU A 52 2.35 23.02 10.59
CA GLU A 52 2.35 21.56 10.58
C GLU A 52 0.88 21.12 10.68
N ILE A 53 0.40 20.33 9.73
CA ILE A 53 -0.93 19.73 9.80
C ILE A 53 -0.75 18.29 10.27
N ASP A 54 -1.44 17.91 11.34
CA ASP A 54 -1.51 16.53 11.78
C ASP A 54 -2.40 15.74 10.81
N SER A 55 -1.79 14.78 10.13
CA SER A 55 -2.42 13.97 9.09
C SER A 55 -2.32 12.49 9.41
N TYR A 56 -3.07 11.66 8.69
CA TYR A 56 -2.95 10.22 8.74
C TYR A 56 -2.85 9.59 7.36
N LEU A 57 -2.21 8.43 7.28
CA LEU A 57 -2.15 7.56 6.12
C LEU A 57 -2.85 6.24 6.43
N LEU A 58 -3.68 5.76 5.51
CA LEU A 58 -4.15 4.37 5.50
C LEU A 58 -3.22 3.56 4.61
N VAL A 59 -2.45 2.65 5.22
CA VAL A 59 -1.33 1.94 4.57
C VAL A 59 -1.60 0.44 4.59
N GLY A 60 -1.43 -0.22 3.44
CA GLY A 60 -1.32 -1.66 3.34
C GLY A 60 0.14 -2.07 3.24
N ASP A 61 0.63 -2.80 4.23
CA ASP A 61 1.95 -3.40 4.26
C ASP A 61 1.85 -4.84 3.72
N TYR A 62 2.34 -5.07 2.52
CA TYR A 62 2.37 -6.38 1.87
C TYR A 62 3.63 -7.13 2.23
N ASN A 63 3.46 -8.32 2.79
CA ASN A 63 4.54 -9.25 3.06
C ASN A 63 4.55 -10.32 1.95
N CYS A 64 5.50 -10.20 1.03
CA CYS A 64 5.60 -11.05 -0.15
C CYS A 64 6.70 -12.10 0.02
N ARG A 65 6.47 -13.33 -0.42
CA ARG A 65 7.47 -14.41 -0.46
C ARG A 65 7.44 -15.12 -1.80
N ALA A 66 8.62 -15.34 -2.37
CA ALA A 66 8.79 -16.09 -3.61
C ALA A 66 10.21 -16.66 -3.69
N GLY A 67 10.37 -17.91 -4.14
CA GLY A 67 11.70 -18.50 -4.36
C GLY A 67 12.61 -18.54 -3.11
N GLY A 68 12.03 -18.68 -1.91
CA GLY A 68 12.77 -18.68 -0.64
C GLY A 68 13.21 -17.31 -0.12
N GLN A 69 12.86 -16.23 -0.83
CA GLN A 69 13.13 -14.86 -0.43
C GLN A 69 11.85 -14.14 0.00
N ALA A 70 12.00 -13.10 0.82
CA ALA A 70 10.90 -12.30 1.37
C ALA A 70 11.13 -10.81 1.12
N TRP A 71 10.06 -10.09 0.85
CA TRP A 71 10.04 -8.65 0.61
C TRP A 71 8.87 -8.00 1.34
N LYS A 72 9.03 -6.73 1.68
CA LYS A 72 7.96 -5.90 2.24
C LYS A 72 7.70 -4.72 1.32
N ILE A 73 6.44 -4.55 0.90
CA ILE A 73 6.00 -3.40 0.10
C ILE A 73 4.93 -2.65 0.88
N ALA A 74 5.14 -1.35 1.10
CA ALA A 74 4.12 -0.48 1.67
C ALA A 74 3.40 0.29 0.56
N LYS A 75 2.07 0.33 0.61
CA LYS A 75 1.24 1.14 -0.29
C LYS A 75 0.29 2.02 0.52
N VAL A 76 0.35 3.33 0.26
CA VAL A 76 -0.61 4.29 0.81
C VAL A 76 -1.87 4.27 -0.04
N TYR A 77 -3.01 4.05 0.61
CA TYR A 77 -4.31 4.03 -0.04
C TYR A 77 -5.00 5.38 0.02
N VAL A 78 -4.92 6.07 1.15
CA VAL A 78 -5.51 7.40 1.38
C VAL A 78 -4.65 8.17 2.38
N MET A 79 -4.62 9.49 2.23
CA MET A 79 -4.14 10.45 3.22
C MET A 79 -5.31 11.37 3.59
N GLY A 80 -5.48 11.65 4.88
CA GLY A 80 -6.48 12.60 5.39
C GLY A 80 -5.90 13.45 6.52
N SER A 81 -6.58 14.53 6.89
CA SER A 81 -6.24 15.34 8.07
C SER A 81 -6.89 14.76 9.33
N MET A 82 -6.24 14.90 10.49
CA MET A 82 -6.82 14.51 11.78
C MET A 82 -7.98 15.42 12.23
N GLU A 83 -8.10 16.60 11.63
CA GLU A 83 -9.17 17.58 11.92
C GLU A 83 -10.44 17.36 11.08
N GLU A 84 -10.45 16.32 10.24
CA GLU A 84 -11.59 15.98 9.39
C GLU A 84 -12.83 15.55 10.18
N SER A 85 -14.02 15.84 9.62
CA SER A 85 -15.29 15.35 10.15
C SER A 85 -15.37 13.83 10.11
N LEU A 86 -16.22 13.24 10.96
CA LEU A 86 -16.46 11.79 10.96
C LEU A 86 -16.95 11.27 9.59
N ASP A 87 -17.76 12.07 8.87
CA ASP A 87 -18.25 11.73 7.54
C ASP A 87 -17.10 11.67 6.53
N THR A 88 -16.20 12.65 6.58
CA THR A 88 -14.99 12.67 5.75
C THR A 88 -14.08 11.48 6.06
N VAL A 89 -13.88 11.15 7.35
CA VAL A 89 -13.09 9.98 7.76
C VAL A 89 -13.70 8.68 7.22
N ASN A 90 -15.02 8.53 7.31
CA ASN A 90 -15.74 7.38 6.77
C ASN A 90 -15.63 7.30 5.24
N MET A 91 -15.75 8.43 4.55
CA MET A 91 -15.56 8.51 3.10
C MET A 91 -14.14 8.11 2.71
N ASN A 92 -13.13 8.61 3.41
CA ASN A 92 -11.72 8.27 3.21
C ASN A 92 -11.46 6.77 3.41
N ARG A 93 -12.07 6.17 4.43
CA ARG A 93 -12.00 4.72 4.66
C ARG A 93 -12.62 3.92 3.51
N ASN A 94 -13.80 4.33 3.03
CA ASN A 94 -14.46 3.68 1.90
C ASN A 94 -13.62 3.76 0.61
N ILE A 95 -13.04 4.94 0.32
CA ILE A 95 -12.13 5.13 -0.82
C ILE A 95 -10.91 4.20 -0.70
N ALA A 96 -10.31 4.09 0.50
CA ALA A 96 -9.18 3.21 0.73
C ALA A 96 -9.55 1.74 0.49
N ASN A 97 -10.70 1.31 1.01
CA ASN A 97 -11.20 -0.05 0.85
C ASN A 97 -11.54 -0.38 -0.60
N ASP A 98 -12.09 0.55 -1.38
CA ASP A 98 -12.38 0.32 -2.80
C ASP A 98 -11.10 0.20 -3.64
N ARG A 99 -10.09 1.03 -3.35
CA ARG A 99 -8.75 0.89 -3.96
C ARG A 99 -8.10 -0.45 -3.59
N LEU A 100 -8.22 -0.88 -2.33
CA LEU A 100 -7.68 -2.15 -1.86
C LEU A 100 -8.38 -3.35 -2.52
N LYS A 101 -9.70 -3.31 -2.72
CA LYS A 101 -10.45 -4.33 -3.47
C LYS A 101 -9.93 -4.50 -4.91
N MET A 102 -9.51 -3.41 -5.56
CA MET A 102 -8.92 -3.49 -6.90
C MET A 102 -7.62 -4.30 -6.88
N ASP A 103 -6.76 -4.09 -5.87
CA ASP A 103 -5.52 -4.86 -5.74
C ASP A 103 -5.79 -6.32 -5.37
N TYR A 104 -6.74 -6.61 -4.48
CA TYR A 104 -7.17 -7.99 -4.22
C TYR A 104 -7.65 -8.70 -5.48
N ARG A 105 -8.45 -8.03 -6.31
CA ARG A 105 -8.88 -8.59 -7.60
C ARG A 105 -7.68 -8.91 -8.48
N ARG A 106 -6.74 -7.97 -8.65
CA ARG A 106 -5.53 -8.18 -9.47
C ARG A 106 -4.67 -9.34 -8.97
N LEU A 107 -4.54 -9.51 -7.66
CA LEU A 107 -3.81 -10.62 -7.04
C LEU A 107 -4.52 -11.96 -7.27
N LYS A 108 -5.84 -12.00 -7.06
CA LYS A 108 -6.67 -13.19 -7.31
C LYS A 108 -6.68 -13.59 -8.79
N ASP A 109 -6.73 -12.62 -9.70
CA ASP A 109 -6.63 -12.84 -11.15
C ASP A 109 -5.27 -13.44 -11.55
N ALA A 110 -4.22 -13.15 -10.77
CA ALA A 110 -2.90 -13.76 -10.90
C ALA A 110 -2.79 -15.13 -10.21
N ARG A 111 -3.88 -15.66 -9.64
CA ARG A 111 -3.95 -16.91 -8.85
C ARG A 111 -3.15 -16.87 -7.54
N ILE A 112 -2.83 -15.67 -7.05
CA ILE A 112 -2.23 -15.50 -5.72
C ILE A 112 -3.36 -15.57 -4.69
N LYS A 113 -3.23 -16.49 -3.72
CA LYS A 113 -4.16 -16.57 -2.59
C LYS A 113 -3.83 -15.46 -1.61
N ILE A 114 -4.83 -14.66 -1.25
CA ILE A 114 -4.73 -13.59 -0.26
C ILE A 114 -6.04 -13.51 0.53
N GLU A 115 -5.90 -13.27 1.83
CA GLU A 115 -7.03 -12.96 2.71
C GLU A 115 -7.40 -11.48 2.58
N GLU A 116 -8.68 -11.21 2.34
CA GLU A 116 -9.17 -9.84 2.23
C GLU A 116 -9.41 -9.25 3.62
N GLN A 117 -8.83 -8.09 3.87
CA GLN A 117 -9.03 -7.27 5.06
C GLN A 117 -9.39 -5.86 4.62
N PHE A 118 -9.98 -5.07 5.51
CA PHE A 118 -10.42 -3.70 5.22
C PHE A 118 -10.10 -2.77 6.39
N PHE A 119 -9.87 -1.50 6.08
CA PHE A 119 -9.70 -0.42 7.06
C PHE A 119 -11.01 -0.09 7.76
#